data_AF-A0A8T1VQ83-F1
#
_entry.id   AF-A0A8T1VQ83-F1
#
_cell.length_a   1.000
_cell.length_b   1.000
_cell.length_c   1.000
_cell.angle_alpha   90.00
_cell.angle_beta   90.00
_cell.angle_gamma   90.00
#
_symmetry.space_group_name_H-M   'P 1'
#
loop_
_entity.id
_entity.type
_entity.pdbx_description
1 polymer ?
#
loop_
_entity_poly.entity_id
_entity_poly.type
_entity_poly.pdbx_seq_one_letter_code
_entity_poly.pdbx_strand_id
1 'polypeptide(L)'
;MFWPFLELQDQLVYCPLADFGACGARAGQDLYAQAVVAQPVTAHLPLKNALEIQGKIAVLQRGICDFVTKVLHAQRAGAIAVIVANNSGDDSGDAFVMDAGQRQDQLEETVDIPAMMVSRSHSTEIFQQIREAFLDRRELTFTIRFLGTDTASRVLAQQESLALQQRNAMRCVEIKEQREQQQQEAATLLRNRLGKVDEGIKPPAVRATRSAIATPSTSASEVVGWSPLSSCESSSACSTHRTISGNRIDDASPSNNQEEDQLQSMQGAAALAMQHWCPMTTALVILDVQNYFVLRHGYGEKHVAKDHEVRPTDPTQPERHSNTVDLGFYDRVDNVLIPTIQDVLLASRATEGMEIVYSVVESATRDGRERSRAHKHAGIHVPRHGFGAQVPKRVAPDDGCDIVLPRTGVDAFAATNLDYILRNLMVSHIVVMGISVLGSVEACVQTALDRGYQVTVVKEALLPLAGVSGCKMVSTLDGFAKRGVQVLTAADFVDKLQSFA
;
A
#
# COMPACT_ATOMS: atom_id res chain seq x y z
N MET A 1 -27.34 -15.67 -32.86
CA MET A 1 -26.09 -15.64 -32.09
C MET A 1 -26.09 -14.36 -31.27
N PHE A 2 -25.72 -14.44 -30.00
CA PHE A 2 -25.67 -13.30 -29.09
C PHE A 2 -24.29 -13.26 -28.42
N TRP A 3 -23.91 -12.09 -27.93
CA TRP A 3 -22.59 -11.81 -27.39
C TRP A 3 -22.80 -11.16 -26.03
N PRO A 4 -22.33 -11.77 -24.93
CA PRO A 4 -22.55 -11.20 -23.61
C PRO A 4 -21.48 -10.15 -23.29
N PHE A 5 -21.94 -9.06 -22.70
CA PHE A 5 -21.12 -7.96 -22.22
C PHE A 5 -21.43 -7.73 -20.75
N LEU A 6 -20.40 -7.52 -19.95
CA LEU A 6 -20.53 -7.12 -18.55
C LEU A 6 -20.43 -5.61 -18.45
N GLU A 7 -21.40 -4.98 -17.78
CA GLU A 7 -21.36 -3.54 -17.52
C GLU A 7 -20.49 -3.27 -16.30
N LEU A 8 -19.31 -2.67 -16.52
CA LEU A 8 -18.34 -2.27 -15.51
C LEU A 8 -18.05 -0.77 -15.66
N GLN A 9 -18.27 0.02 -14.62
CA GLN A 9 -18.03 1.48 -14.62
C GLN A 9 -18.58 2.21 -15.86
N ASP A 10 -19.85 1.95 -16.21
CA ASP A 10 -20.53 2.48 -17.40
C ASP A 10 -19.91 2.08 -18.75
N GLN A 11 -19.04 1.07 -18.77
CA GLN A 11 -18.45 0.48 -19.97
C GLN A 11 -18.91 -0.97 -20.16
N LEU A 12 -19.11 -1.37 -21.42
CA LEU A 12 -19.51 -2.74 -21.77
C LEU A 12 -18.30 -3.60 -22.06
N VAL A 13 -17.84 -4.38 -21.10
CA VAL A 13 -16.70 -5.29 -21.30
C VAL A 13 -17.18 -6.57 -21.98
N TYR A 14 -16.57 -6.91 -23.13
CA TYR A 14 -16.87 -8.18 -23.78
C TYR A 14 -16.35 -9.35 -22.95
N CYS A 15 -17.21 -10.35 -22.72
CA CYS A 15 -16.85 -11.56 -22.00
C CYS A 15 -17.22 -12.76 -22.87
N PRO A 16 -16.26 -13.57 -23.34
CA PRO A 16 -16.58 -14.77 -24.09
C PRO A 16 -17.53 -15.69 -23.30
N LEU A 17 -18.64 -16.04 -23.91
CA LEU A 17 -19.59 -17.02 -23.38
C LEU A 17 -18.98 -18.42 -23.48
N ALA A 18 -19.23 -19.28 -22.49
CA ALA A 18 -18.96 -20.71 -22.60
C ALA A 18 -19.78 -21.33 -23.75
N ASP A 19 -19.26 -22.41 -24.35
CA ASP A 19 -20.00 -23.17 -25.35
C ASP A 19 -21.10 -24.08 -24.76
N PHE A 20 -21.19 -24.12 -23.42
CA PHE A 20 -22.20 -24.82 -22.62
C PHE A 20 -23.00 -23.84 -21.75
N GLY A 21 -24.11 -24.31 -21.15
CA GLY A 21 -24.83 -23.55 -20.11
C GLY A 21 -25.80 -22.47 -20.58
N ALA A 22 -25.66 -21.95 -21.80
CA ALA A 22 -26.42 -20.79 -22.24
C ALA A 22 -27.80 -21.11 -22.89
N CYS A 23 -28.40 -22.27 -22.59
CA CYS A 23 -29.62 -22.76 -23.25
C CYS A 23 -30.83 -21.82 -23.04
N GLY A 24 -30.87 -21.07 -21.92
CA GLY A 24 -31.92 -20.10 -21.59
C GLY A 24 -31.65 -18.65 -22.01
N ALA A 25 -30.42 -18.32 -22.43
CA ALA A 25 -30.04 -16.94 -22.72
C ALA A 25 -30.48 -16.52 -24.15
N ARG A 26 -30.96 -15.27 -24.28
CA ARG A 26 -31.42 -14.70 -25.56
C ARG A 26 -30.97 -13.25 -25.69
N ALA A 27 -30.77 -12.79 -26.93
CA ALA A 27 -30.46 -11.38 -27.18
C ALA A 27 -31.57 -10.47 -26.62
N GLY A 28 -31.17 -9.43 -25.89
CA GLY A 28 -32.08 -8.49 -25.22
C GLY A 28 -32.67 -8.96 -23.88
N GLN A 29 -32.33 -10.17 -23.42
CA GLN A 29 -32.70 -10.67 -22.09
C GLN A 29 -31.52 -10.46 -21.12
N ASP A 30 -31.26 -9.20 -20.78
CA ASP A 30 -30.17 -8.82 -19.89
C ASP A 30 -30.40 -9.42 -18.48
N LEU A 31 -29.32 -9.87 -17.84
CA LEU A 31 -29.33 -10.38 -16.46
C LEU A 31 -28.82 -9.29 -15.52
N TYR A 32 -29.62 -8.96 -14.52
CA TYR A 32 -29.27 -8.02 -13.48
C TYR A 32 -29.40 -8.70 -12.12
N ALA A 33 -28.28 -8.85 -11.41
CA ALA A 33 -28.26 -9.45 -10.09
C ALA A 33 -27.00 -9.07 -9.31
N GLN A 34 -27.06 -9.30 -8.01
CA GLN A 34 -25.91 -9.14 -7.13
C GLN A 34 -24.79 -10.12 -7.50
N ALA A 35 -23.55 -9.70 -7.30
CA ALA A 35 -22.38 -10.52 -7.52
C ALA A 35 -21.77 -10.99 -6.20
N VAL A 36 -21.49 -12.29 -6.09
CA VAL A 36 -20.92 -12.90 -4.88
C VAL A 36 -19.77 -13.81 -5.25
N VAL A 37 -18.66 -13.67 -4.53
CA VAL A 37 -17.49 -14.55 -4.68
C VAL A 37 -17.79 -15.92 -4.09
N ALA A 38 -17.51 -16.99 -4.83
CA ALA A 38 -17.71 -18.33 -4.35
C ALA A 38 -16.69 -18.77 -3.29
N GLN A 39 -17.09 -19.70 -2.42
CA GLN A 39 -16.23 -20.31 -1.43
C GLN A 39 -16.27 -21.85 -1.54
N PRO A 40 -15.20 -22.53 -1.97
CA PRO A 40 -13.92 -21.96 -2.41
C PRO A 40 -14.04 -21.21 -3.74
N VAL A 41 -13.22 -20.18 -3.94
CA VAL A 41 -13.26 -19.33 -5.16
C VAL A 41 -13.02 -20.11 -6.44
N THR A 42 -12.25 -21.20 -6.36
CA THR A 42 -11.96 -22.08 -7.50
C THR A 42 -13.09 -23.07 -7.81
N ALA A 43 -14.11 -23.19 -6.95
CA ALA A 43 -15.26 -24.10 -7.12
C ALA A 43 -14.89 -25.56 -7.45
N HIS A 44 -13.73 -26.04 -7.00
CA HIS A 44 -13.30 -27.43 -7.15
C HIS A 44 -14.05 -28.40 -6.22
N LEU A 45 -14.72 -27.86 -5.20
CA LEU A 45 -15.62 -28.54 -4.28
C LEU A 45 -16.98 -27.82 -4.26
N PRO A 46 -18.05 -28.47 -3.77
CA PRO A 46 -19.33 -27.80 -3.53
C PRO A 46 -19.17 -26.52 -2.71
N LEU A 47 -19.95 -25.48 -3.08
CA LEU A 47 -19.80 -24.15 -2.49
C LEU A 47 -20.33 -24.11 -1.06
N LYS A 48 -19.50 -23.65 -0.12
CA LYS A 48 -19.82 -23.51 1.30
C LYS A 48 -20.80 -22.35 1.56
N ASN A 49 -20.75 -21.30 0.75
CA ASN A 49 -21.61 -20.12 0.88
C ASN A 49 -22.83 -20.17 -0.05
N ALA A 50 -23.44 -21.34 -0.24
CA ALA A 50 -24.58 -21.51 -1.14
C ALA A 50 -25.76 -20.57 -0.82
N LEU A 51 -26.04 -20.32 0.47
CA LEU A 51 -27.10 -19.38 0.89
C LEU A 51 -26.83 -17.93 0.42
N GLU A 52 -25.57 -17.52 0.31
CA GLU A 52 -25.21 -16.19 -0.17
C GLU A 52 -25.30 -16.09 -1.68
N ILE A 53 -25.12 -17.21 -2.40
CA ILE A 53 -25.09 -17.30 -3.87
C ILE A 53 -26.49 -17.48 -4.47
N GLN A 54 -27.44 -18.01 -3.70
CA GLN A 54 -28.79 -18.31 -4.19
C GLN A 54 -29.44 -17.07 -4.84
N GLY A 55 -29.78 -17.18 -6.13
CA GLY A 55 -30.39 -16.11 -6.92
C GLY A 55 -29.41 -15.04 -7.44
N LYS A 56 -28.10 -15.23 -7.28
CA LYS A 56 -27.06 -14.25 -7.58
C LYS A 56 -26.08 -14.72 -8.65
N ILE A 57 -25.22 -13.81 -9.11
CA ILE A 57 -24.11 -14.11 -10.04
C ILE A 57 -22.93 -14.60 -9.22
N ALA A 58 -22.48 -15.83 -9.47
CA ALA A 58 -21.31 -16.38 -8.80
C ALA A 58 -20.02 -15.96 -9.53
N VAL A 59 -19.09 -15.37 -8.80
CA VAL A 59 -17.75 -15.02 -9.30
C VAL A 59 -16.75 -16.08 -8.83
N LEU A 60 -16.13 -16.76 -9.80
CA LEU A 60 -15.22 -17.88 -9.62
C LEU A 60 -13.85 -17.54 -10.18
N GLN A 61 -12.83 -18.31 -9.81
CA GLN A 61 -11.48 -18.21 -10.37
C GLN A 61 -11.10 -19.47 -11.17
N ARG A 62 -10.41 -19.27 -12.30
CA ARG A 62 -9.79 -20.35 -13.10
C ARG A 62 -8.76 -21.12 -12.25
N GLY A 63 -8.65 -22.43 -12.49
CA GLY A 63 -7.67 -23.32 -11.85
C GLY A 63 -8.22 -24.73 -11.58
N ILE A 64 -7.46 -25.58 -10.89
CA ILE A 64 -7.76 -26.91 -10.31
C ILE A 64 -8.66 -27.89 -11.12
N CYS A 65 -9.94 -27.57 -11.35
CA CYS A 65 -10.91 -28.44 -12.02
C CYS A 65 -11.40 -27.86 -13.36
N ASP A 66 -12.11 -28.67 -14.14
CA ASP A 66 -12.72 -28.26 -15.41
C ASP A 66 -13.84 -27.22 -15.23
N PHE A 67 -14.12 -26.45 -16.29
CA PHE A 67 -15.09 -25.36 -16.24
C PHE A 67 -16.53 -25.84 -16.03
N VAL A 68 -16.90 -27.00 -16.56
CA VAL A 68 -18.26 -27.58 -16.39
C VAL A 68 -18.50 -27.88 -14.91
N THR A 69 -17.56 -28.54 -14.24
CA THR A 69 -17.64 -28.83 -12.80
C THR A 69 -17.81 -27.56 -11.97
N LYS A 70 -17.07 -26.48 -12.28
CA LYS A 70 -17.19 -25.20 -11.57
C LYS A 70 -18.60 -24.61 -11.68
N VAL A 71 -19.11 -24.54 -12.91
CA VAL A 71 -20.42 -23.94 -13.17
C VAL A 71 -21.53 -24.80 -12.56
N LEU A 72 -21.38 -26.13 -12.59
CA LEU A 72 -22.33 -27.04 -11.95
C LEU A 72 -22.37 -26.87 -10.42
N HIS A 73 -21.23 -26.69 -9.76
CA HIS A 73 -21.20 -26.39 -8.32
C HIS A 73 -21.88 -25.05 -8.00
N ALA A 74 -21.68 -24.02 -8.83
CA ALA A 74 -22.37 -22.74 -8.68
C ALA A 74 -23.89 -22.86 -8.94
N GLN A 75 -24.29 -23.62 -9.96
CA GLN A 75 -25.70 -23.88 -10.28
C GLN A 75 -26.40 -24.62 -9.13
N ARG A 76 -25.76 -25.65 -8.56
CA ARG A 76 -26.28 -26.38 -7.39
C ARG A 76 -26.39 -25.50 -6.15
N ALA A 77 -25.55 -24.48 -6.04
CA ALA A 77 -25.65 -23.44 -5.01
C ALA A 77 -26.76 -22.40 -5.29
N GLY A 78 -27.45 -22.50 -6.43
CA GLY A 78 -28.54 -21.61 -6.81
C GLY A 78 -28.10 -20.34 -7.55
N ALA A 79 -26.87 -20.29 -8.08
CA ALA A 79 -26.43 -19.19 -8.92
C ALA A 79 -27.29 -19.10 -10.20
N ILE A 80 -27.50 -17.88 -10.71
CA ILE A 80 -28.25 -17.65 -11.95
C ILE A 80 -27.35 -17.39 -13.16
N ALA A 81 -26.08 -17.07 -12.91
CA ALA A 81 -25.02 -16.90 -13.90
C ALA A 81 -23.66 -17.05 -13.22
N VAL A 82 -22.63 -17.31 -14.03
CA VAL A 82 -21.25 -17.47 -13.55
C VAL A 82 -20.29 -16.59 -14.31
N ILE A 83 -19.47 -15.83 -13.57
CA ILE A 83 -18.32 -15.12 -14.11
C ILE A 83 -17.06 -15.86 -13.65
N VAL A 84 -16.26 -16.35 -14.59
CA VAL A 84 -14.98 -16.99 -14.32
C VAL A 84 -13.87 -15.96 -14.55
N ALA A 85 -13.11 -15.68 -13.50
CA ALA A 85 -11.93 -14.82 -13.54
C ALA A 85 -10.71 -15.59 -14.04
N ASN A 86 -10.09 -15.11 -15.12
CA ASN A 86 -8.84 -15.66 -15.60
C ASN A 86 -7.68 -15.13 -14.74
N ASN A 87 -6.94 -16.03 -14.06
CA ASN A 87 -5.80 -15.69 -13.19
C ASN A 87 -4.53 -16.49 -13.53
N SER A 88 -4.40 -17.05 -14.73
CA SER A 88 -3.18 -17.75 -15.14
C SER A 88 -2.11 -16.75 -15.59
N GLY A 89 -0.88 -16.90 -15.11
CA GLY A 89 0.31 -16.19 -15.61
C GLY A 89 0.88 -16.74 -16.92
N ASP A 90 0.39 -17.91 -17.38
CA ASP A 90 0.99 -18.66 -18.50
C ASP A 90 0.43 -18.27 -19.90
N ASP A 91 -0.72 -17.60 -19.95
CA ASP A 91 -1.38 -17.13 -21.18
C ASP A 91 -1.35 -15.58 -21.23
N SER A 92 -1.76 -14.96 -22.35
CA SER A 92 -1.83 -13.49 -22.52
C SER A 92 -2.69 -12.75 -21.49
N GLY A 93 -3.34 -13.47 -20.57
CA GLY A 93 -4.30 -12.94 -19.60
C GLY A 93 -5.65 -12.61 -20.23
N ASP A 94 -5.81 -12.82 -21.54
CA ASP A 94 -7.03 -12.52 -22.26
C ASP A 94 -8.16 -13.48 -21.90
N ALA A 95 -9.39 -13.04 -22.15
CA ALA A 95 -10.56 -13.90 -22.01
C ALA A 95 -10.70 -14.79 -23.25
N PHE A 96 -11.09 -16.06 -23.06
CA PHE A 96 -11.33 -17.03 -24.13
C PHE A 96 -12.62 -17.82 -23.86
N VAL A 97 -13.16 -18.43 -24.90
CA VAL A 97 -14.36 -19.28 -24.83
C VAL A 97 -14.04 -20.55 -24.04
N MET A 98 -14.77 -20.78 -22.95
CA MET A 98 -14.64 -21.99 -22.14
C MET A 98 -15.36 -23.16 -22.83
N ASP A 99 -14.64 -24.25 -23.11
CA ASP A 99 -15.15 -25.49 -23.69
C ASP A 99 -15.47 -26.53 -22.61
N ALA A 100 -16.49 -27.34 -22.84
CA ALA A 100 -16.82 -28.52 -22.04
C ALA A 100 -15.76 -29.64 -22.12
N GLY A 101 -14.86 -29.59 -23.10
CA GLY A 101 -13.75 -30.53 -23.28
C GLY A 101 -14.24 -31.96 -23.53
N GLN A 102 -13.58 -32.95 -22.93
CA GLN A 102 -13.88 -34.39 -23.11
C GLN A 102 -15.22 -34.85 -22.50
N ARG A 103 -16.00 -33.93 -21.90
CA ARG A 103 -17.29 -34.23 -21.24
C ARG A 103 -18.52 -33.99 -22.10
N GLN A 104 -18.37 -33.72 -23.40
CA GLN A 104 -19.51 -33.54 -24.32
C GLN A 104 -20.49 -34.73 -24.32
N ASP A 105 -20.04 -35.94 -23.97
CA ASP A 105 -20.86 -37.15 -23.97
C ASP A 105 -21.55 -37.49 -22.61
N GLN A 106 -21.21 -36.81 -21.51
CA GLN A 106 -21.78 -37.07 -20.16
C GLN A 106 -22.72 -35.93 -19.69
N LEU A 107 -23.58 -35.46 -20.59
CA LEU A 107 -24.59 -34.41 -20.39
C LEU A 107 -25.72 -34.77 -19.39
N GLU A 108 -25.57 -35.81 -18.56
CA GLU A 108 -26.61 -36.24 -17.61
C GLU A 108 -26.83 -35.25 -16.44
N GLU A 109 -25.95 -34.26 -16.27
CA GLU A 109 -26.16 -33.10 -15.39
C GLU A 109 -25.98 -31.81 -16.21
N THR A 110 -27.02 -31.40 -16.92
CA THR A 110 -26.98 -30.24 -17.81
C THR A 110 -26.69 -28.97 -17.04
N VAL A 111 -25.61 -28.28 -17.43
CA VAL A 111 -25.41 -26.88 -17.06
C VAL A 111 -26.44 -26.06 -17.83
N ASP A 112 -27.23 -25.26 -17.12
CA ASP A 112 -28.35 -24.48 -17.64
C ASP A 112 -28.20 -22.97 -17.41
N ILE A 113 -27.22 -22.57 -16.58
CA ILE A 113 -26.91 -21.17 -16.33
C ILE A 113 -25.80 -20.66 -17.26
N PRO A 114 -25.90 -19.42 -17.76
CA PRO A 114 -24.86 -18.83 -18.59
C PRO A 114 -23.57 -18.65 -17.79
N ALA A 115 -22.46 -19.07 -18.39
CA ALA A 115 -21.12 -18.87 -17.86
C ALA A 115 -20.28 -18.07 -18.86
N MET A 116 -19.52 -17.11 -18.35
CA MET A 116 -18.68 -16.23 -19.16
C MET A 116 -17.33 -16.02 -18.48
N MET A 117 -16.29 -15.77 -19.27
CA MET A 117 -14.96 -15.51 -18.73
C MET A 117 -14.57 -14.04 -18.90
N VAL A 118 -13.83 -13.51 -17.92
CA VAL A 118 -13.24 -12.16 -17.95
C VAL A 118 -11.72 -12.27 -17.99
N SER A 119 -11.06 -11.29 -18.61
CA SER A 119 -9.59 -11.22 -18.69
C SER A 119 -8.99 -10.97 -17.30
N ARG A 120 -7.69 -11.17 -17.16
CA ARG A 120 -6.95 -10.92 -15.90
C ARG A 120 -7.09 -9.46 -15.44
N SER A 121 -6.98 -8.51 -16.37
CA SER A 121 -7.11 -7.07 -16.10
C SER A 121 -8.48 -6.69 -15.52
N HIS A 122 -9.57 -7.27 -16.04
CA HIS A 122 -10.92 -7.01 -15.52
C HIS A 122 -11.24 -7.87 -14.29
N SER A 123 -10.58 -9.03 -14.14
CA SER A 123 -10.75 -9.90 -12.98
C SER A 123 -10.34 -9.20 -11.69
N THR A 124 -9.16 -8.55 -11.68
CA THR A 124 -8.67 -7.80 -10.52
C THR A 124 -9.64 -6.68 -10.14
N GLU A 125 -10.14 -5.95 -11.13
CA GLU A 125 -11.14 -4.89 -10.93
C GLU A 125 -12.44 -5.43 -10.32
N ILE A 126 -12.98 -6.52 -10.83
CA ILE A 126 -14.22 -7.14 -10.32
C ILE A 126 -14.04 -7.59 -8.86
N PHE A 127 -12.94 -8.29 -8.55
CA PHE A 127 -12.68 -8.73 -7.17
C PHE A 127 -12.50 -7.56 -6.22
N GLN A 128 -11.82 -6.49 -6.67
CA GLN A 128 -11.66 -5.26 -5.90
C GLN A 128 -13.02 -4.61 -5.62
N GLN A 129 -13.87 -4.42 -6.63
CA GLN A 129 -15.20 -3.82 -6.46
C GLN A 129 -16.08 -4.64 -5.50
N ILE A 130 -16.07 -5.97 -5.60
CA ILE A 130 -16.84 -6.83 -4.68
C ILE A 130 -16.31 -6.70 -3.25
N ARG A 131 -14.98 -6.65 -3.07
CA ARG A 131 -14.34 -6.47 -1.76
C ARG A 131 -14.72 -5.13 -1.15
N GLU A 132 -14.62 -4.04 -1.91
CA GLU A 132 -14.98 -2.69 -1.45
C GLU A 132 -16.47 -2.60 -1.08
N ALA A 133 -17.35 -3.14 -1.93
CA ALA A 133 -18.78 -3.17 -1.63
C ALA A 133 -19.09 -3.98 -0.36
N PHE A 134 -18.43 -5.13 -0.18
CA PHE A 134 -18.56 -5.93 1.04
C PHE A 134 -18.11 -5.17 2.29
N LEU A 135 -16.96 -4.48 2.22
CA LEU A 135 -16.44 -3.65 3.32
C LEU A 135 -17.41 -2.50 3.68
N ASP A 136 -18.01 -1.88 2.67
CA ASP A 136 -18.99 -0.81 2.85
C ASP A 136 -20.42 -1.30 3.20
N ARG A 137 -20.62 -2.62 3.30
CA ARG A 137 -21.94 -3.26 3.46
C ARG A 137 -22.96 -2.85 2.40
N ARG A 138 -22.47 -2.61 1.18
CA ARG A 138 -23.27 -2.29 0.00
C ARG A 138 -23.42 -3.54 -0.86
N GLU A 139 -24.56 -3.66 -1.51
CA GLU A 139 -24.81 -4.72 -2.48
C GLU A 139 -24.23 -4.31 -3.84
N LEU A 140 -23.25 -5.06 -4.34
CA LEU A 140 -22.73 -4.85 -5.70
C LEU A 140 -23.56 -5.65 -6.69
N THR A 141 -24.15 -4.97 -7.67
CA THR A 141 -24.95 -5.57 -8.74
C THR A 141 -24.22 -5.43 -10.07
N PHE A 142 -24.20 -6.51 -10.85
CA PHE A 142 -23.73 -6.47 -12.24
C PHE A 142 -24.88 -6.63 -13.21
N THR A 143 -24.73 -6.00 -14.36
CA THR A 143 -25.58 -6.20 -15.53
C THR A 143 -24.81 -6.98 -16.59
N ILE A 144 -25.30 -8.16 -16.94
CA ILE A 144 -24.82 -8.92 -18.09
C ILE A 144 -25.80 -8.67 -19.25
N ARG A 145 -25.33 -7.99 -20.28
CA ARG A 145 -26.13 -7.67 -21.46
C ARG A 145 -25.88 -8.65 -22.58
N PHE A 146 -26.95 -9.22 -23.14
CA PHE A 146 -26.84 -10.13 -24.28
C PHE A 146 -27.15 -9.39 -25.56
N LEU A 147 -26.11 -8.94 -26.26
CA LEU A 147 -26.25 -8.14 -27.47
C LEU A 147 -26.34 -9.04 -28.71
N GLY A 148 -27.19 -8.65 -29.67
CA GLY A 148 -27.21 -9.29 -31.00
C GLY A 148 -25.96 -8.95 -31.81
N THR A 149 -25.67 -9.75 -32.83
CA THR A 149 -24.45 -9.65 -33.66
C THR A 149 -24.16 -8.23 -34.15
N ASP A 150 -25.15 -7.53 -34.73
CA ASP A 150 -24.93 -6.20 -35.32
C ASP A 150 -24.58 -5.14 -34.26
N THR A 151 -25.21 -5.23 -33.08
CA THR A 151 -24.94 -4.30 -31.98
C THR A 151 -23.61 -4.62 -31.32
N ALA A 152 -23.32 -5.89 -31.08
CA ALA A 152 -22.05 -6.35 -30.53
C ALA A 152 -20.87 -5.93 -31.42
N SER A 153 -20.99 -6.12 -32.74
CA SER A 153 -19.96 -5.72 -33.72
C SER A 153 -19.68 -4.22 -33.67
N ARG A 154 -20.72 -3.38 -33.56
CA ARG A 154 -20.57 -1.93 -33.40
C ARG A 154 -19.88 -1.55 -32.09
N VAL A 155 -20.25 -2.18 -30.97
CA VAL A 155 -19.63 -1.92 -29.66
C VAL A 155 -18.16 -2.29 -29.67
N LEU A 156 -17.82 -3.49 -30.19
CA LEU A 156 -16.44 -3.95 -30.30
C LEU A 156 -15.60 -3.04 -31.22
N ALA A 157 -16.13 -2.66 -32.39
CA ALA A 157 -15.45 -1.75 -33.30
C ALA A 157 -15.20 -0.37 -32.68
N GLN A 158 -16.17 0.14 -31.88
CA GLN A 158 -16.00 1.38 -31.14
C GLN A 158 -14.92 1.26 -30.06
N GLN A 159 -14.89 0.16 -29.31
CA GLN A 159 -13.88 -0.10 -28.30
C GLN A 159 -12.47 -0.20 -28.88
N GLU A 160 -12.32 -0.91 -29.99
CA GLU A 160 -11.04 -1.01 -30.69
C GLU A 160 -10.57 0.36 -31.20
N SER A 161 -11.49 1.16 -31.74
CA SER A 161 -11.18 2.52 -32.18
C SER A 161 -10.71 3.42 -31.02
N LEU A 162 -11.41 3.36 -29.88
CA LEU A 162 -11.04 4.12 -28.67
C LEU A 162 -9.69 3.66 -28.11
N ALA A 163 -9.45 2.35 -28.03
CA ALA A 163 -8.18 1.79 -27.57
C ALA A 163 -7.02 2.22 -28.48
N LEU A 164 -7.23 2.23 -29.81
CA LEU A 164 -6.25 2.71 -30.76
C LEU A 164 -5.98 4.21 -30.60
N GLN A 165 -7.02 5.02 -30.39
CA GLN A 165 -6.87 6.46 -30.12
C GLN A 165 -6.08 6.72 -28.83
N GLN A 166 -6.38 6.00 -27.74
CA GLN A 166 -5.65 6.10 -26.48
C GLN A 166 -4.18 5.70 -26.65
N ARG A 167 -3.90 4.59 -27.33
CA ARG A 167 -2.53 4.14 -27.61
C ARG A 167 -1.74 5.15 -28.44
N ASN A 168 -2.39 5.74 -29.44
CA ASN A 168 -1.78 6.80 -30.25
C ASN A 168 -1.56 8.08 -29.44
N ALA A 169 -2.49 8.45 -28.56
CA ALA A 169 -2.34 9.60 -27.67
C ALA A 169 -1.18 9.41 -26.69
N MET A 170 -1.06 8.24 -26.04
CA MET A 170 0.06 7.91 -25.16
C MET A 170 1.39 7.99 -25.90
N ARG A 171 1.46 7.41 -27.10
CA ARG A 171 2.66 7.49 -27.95
C ARG A 171 3.04 8.92 -28.33
N CYS A 172 2.05 9.79 -28.57
CA CYS A 172 2.29 11.21 -28.84
C CYS A 172 2.86 11.94 -27.62
N VAL A 173 2.38 11.62 -26.41
CA VAL A 173 2.89 12.16 -25.15
C VAL A 173 4.33 11.70 -24.92
N GLU A 174 4.62 10.39 -25.06
CA GLU A 174 5.99 9.86 -24.93
C GLU A 174 6.98 10.52 -25.90
N ILE A 175 6.58 10.69 -27.17
CA ILE A 175 7.42 11.36 -28.16
C ILE A 175 7.67 12.82 -27.77
N LYS A 176 6.67 13.50 -27.19
CA LYS A 176 6.79 14.88 -26.73
C LYS A 176 7.75 14.98 -25.54
N GLU A 177 7.61 14.10 -24.55
CA GLU A 177 8.50 14.04 -23.39
C GLU A 177 9.95 13.75 -23.80
N GLN A 178 10.17 12.81 -24.72
CA GLN A 178 11.50 12.53 -25.27
C GLN A 178 12.12 13.74 -25.97
N ARG A 179 11.31 14.51 -26.73
CA ARG A 179 11.79 15.74 -27.38
C ARG A 179 12.15 16.81 -26.35
N GLU A 180 11.34 16.98 -25.31
CA GLU A 180 11.61 17.93 -24.24
C GLU A 180 12.89 17.55 -23.48
N GLN A 181 13.09 16.27 -23.19
CA GLN A 181 14.31 15.76 -22.56
C GLN A 181 15.54 16.00 -23.44
N GLN A 182 15.47 15.69 -24.75
CA GLN A 182 16.56 15.97 -25.69
C GLN A 182 16.88 17.47 -25.78
N GLN A 183 15.86 18.34 -25.76
CA GLN A 183 16.07 19.79 -25.76
C GLN A 183 16.74 20.27 -24.46
N GLN A 184 16.32 19.74 -23.31
CA GLN A 184 16.94 20.06 -22.02
C GLN A 184 18.40 19.60 -21.96
N GLU A 185 18.71 18.38 -22.42
CA GLU A 185 20.08 17.87 -22.50
C GLU A 185 20.94 18.73 -23.42
N ALA A 186 20.45 19.06 -24.61
CA ALA A 186 21.16 19.94 -25.56
C ALA A 186 21.40 21.35 -24.96
N ALA A 187 20.41 21.93 -24.28
CA ALA A 187 20.54 23.21 -23.61
C ALA A 187 21.60 23.16 -22.49
N THR A 188 21.63 22.06 -21.74
CA THR A 188 22.60 21.84 -20.66
C THR A 188 24.02 21.71 -21.20
N LEU A 189 24.20 20.97 -22.30
CA LEU A 189 25.50 20.84 -22.99
C LEU A 189 25.97 22.18 -23.58
N LEU A 190 25.07 22.97 -24.16
CA LEU A 190 25.39 24.31 -24.66
C LEU A 190 25.81 25.26 -23.53
N ARG A 191 25.10 25.21 -22.38
CA ARG A 191 25.47 25.98 -21.18
C ARG A 191 26.86 25.60 -20.67
N ASN A 192 27.17 24.31 -20.64
CA ASN A 192 28.48 23.80 -20.22
C ASN A 192 29.60 24.21 -21.20
N ARG A 193 29.29 24.36 -22.50
CA ARG A 193 30.25 24.85 -23.51
C ARG A 193 30.45 26.37 -23.47
N LEU A 194 29.41 27.13 -23.14
CA LEU A 194 29.47 28.60 -23.05
C LEU A 194 30.00 29.10 -21.69
N GLY A 195 30.13 28.22 -20.68
CA GLY A 195 30.64 28.53 -19.34
C GLY A 195 32.16 28.67 -19.19
N LYS A 196 32.93 28.80 -20.29
CA LYS A 196 34.36 29.16 -20.28
C LYS A 196 34.60 30.38 -21.18
N VAL A 197 34.17 31.55 -20.72
CA VAL A 197 34.74 32.82 -21.16
C VAL A 197 35.10 33.58 -19.88
N ASP A 198 36.40 33.85 -19.75
CA ASP A 198 37.04 34.47 -18.60
C ASP A 198 36.44 35.83 -18.24
N GLU A 199 36.48 36.12 -16.94
CA GLU A 199 36.23 37.44 -16.37
C GLU A 199 37.17 38.49 -16.96
N GLY A 200 36.59 39.63 -17.35
CA GLY A 200 37.36 40.84 -17.58
C GLY A 200 36.63 41.81 -18.50
N ILE A 201 35.70 42.60 -17.95
CA ILE A 201 35.49 44.04 -18.25
C ILE A 201 34.37 44.56 -17.33
N LYS A 202 34.69 45.61 -16.55
CA LYS A 202 33.80 46.37 -15.66
C LYS A 202 32.54 46.89 -16.38
N PRO A 203 31.37 46.97 -15.72
CA PRO A 203 30.21 47.67 -16.28
C PRO A 203 30.31 49.19 -16.00
N PRO A 204 29.94 50.07 -16.94
CA PRO A 204 29.50 51.42 -16.61
C PRO A 204 27.98 51.44 -16.37
N ALA A 205 27.59 52.24 -15.38
CA ALA A 205 26.22 52.45 -14.95
C ALA A 205 25.36 53.13 -16.03
N VAL A 206 24.16 52.58 -16.32
CA VAL A 206 23.07 53.32 -16.97
C VAL A 206 21.70 52.94 -16.38
N ARG A 207 21.25 53.79 -15.45
CA ARG A 207 19.89 54.36 -15.27
C ARG A 207 18.69 53.57 -15.83
N ALA A 208 17.94 52.92 -14.94
CA ALA A 208 16.58 52.45 -15.22
C ALA A 208 15.55 53.56 -14.91
N THR A 209 14.88 54.05 -15.95
CA THR A 209 13.69 54.92 -15.83
C THR A 209 12.46 54.07 -15.52
N ARG A 210 11.76 54.43 -14.45
CA ARG A 210 10.39 53.97 -14.15
C ARG A 210 9.42 54.58 -15.16
N SER A 211 8.51 53.78 -15.70
CA SER A 211 7.22 54.26 -16.20
C SER A 211 6.13 53.28 -15.76
N ALA A 212 5.22 53.78 -14.93
CA ALA A 212 3.94 53.19 -14.60
C ALA A 212 2.93 53.45 -15.73
N ILE A 213 1.88 52.60 -15.81
CA ILE A 213 0.50 52.84 -16.31
C ILE A 213 -0.23 51.50 -16.01
N ALA A 214 -0.98 51.37 -14.91
CA ALA A 214 -2.36 51.81 -14.63
C ALA A 214 -3.41 50.73 -14.99
N THR A 215 -4.11 50.28 -13.94
CA THR A 215 -5.40 49.57 -13.87
C THR A 215 -6.54 50.40 -14.48
N PRO A 216 -7.74 49.83 -14.78
CA PRO A 216 -8.84 49.82 -13.78
C PRO A 216 -9.71 48.53 -13.82
N SER A 217 -10.16 47.97 -12.69
CA SER A 217 -11.50 48.06 -12.05
C SER A 217 -12.67 47.57 -12.94
N THR A 218 -13.73 46.86 -12.49
CA THR A 218 -14.57 47.04 -11.28
C THR A 218 -15.64 45.91 -11.24
N SER A 219 -16.15 45.60 -10.02
CA SER A 219 -17.55 45.19 -9.71
C SER A 219 -18.01 43.77 -10.10
N ALA A 220 -18.91 43.06 -9.39
CA ALA A 220 -19.62 43.20 -8.10
C ALA A 220 -20.28 41.82 -7.81
N SER A 221 -20.35 41.40 -6.53
CA SER A 221 -21.56 41.05 -5.74
C SER A 221 -22.42 39.90 -6.29
N GLU A 222 -22.71 38.84 -5.51
CA GLU A 222 -23.86 38.66 -4.59
C GLU A 222 -23.57 37.44 -3.68
N VAL A 223 -23.55 37.49 -2.34
CA VAL A 223 -24.67 37.35 -1.35
C VAL A 223 -25.67 36.25 -1.74
N VAL A 224 -25.78 35.15 -0.99
CA VAL A 224 -26.80 34.79 0.06
C VAL A 224 -26.31 33.41 0.59
N GLY A 225 -26.25 33.03 1.87
CA GLY A 225 -27.08 33.31 3.04
C GLY A 225 -27.84 32.03 3.44
N TRP A 226 -27.52 31.47 4.61
CA TRP A 226 -28.40 30.74 5.56
C TRP A 226 -27.78 29.51 6.23
N SER A 227 -27.62 29.63 7.55
CA SER A 227 -27.66 28.52 8.52
C SER A 227 -29.14 28.11 8.75
N PRO A 228 -29.41 26.98 9.44
CA PRO A 228 -29.68 27.11 10.88
C PRO A 228 -29.19 25.94 11.77
N LEU A 229 -29.27 26.22 13.08
CA LEU A 229 -28.98 25.40 14.25
C LEU A 229 -30.00 24.27 14.52
N SER A 230 -29.60 23.24 15.29
CA SER A 230 -30.20 22.76 16.57
C SER A 230 -29.52 21.42 16.97
N SER A 231 -28.94 21.20 18.17
CA SER A 231 -29.53 21.03 19.53
C SER A 231 -30.51 19.84 19.57
N CYS A 232 -30.45 18.79 20.41
CA CYS A 232 -29.96 18.58 21.78
C CYS A 232 -29.81 17.06 22.11
N GLU A 233 -28.92 16.79 23.09
CA GLU A 233 -29.04 15.93 24.31
C GLU A 233 -29.24 14.39 24.34
N SER A 234 -28.33 13.77 25.14
CA SER A 234 -28.52 12.68 26.15
C SER A 234 -28.61 11.21 25.67
N SER A 235 -28.12 10.15 26.36
CA SER A 235 -27.54 9.91 27.70
C SER A 235 -26.96 8.47 27.82
N SER A 236 -25.95 8.27 28.71
CA SER A 236 -25.64 7.14 29.64
C SER A 236 -25.94 5.65 29.31
N ALA A 237 -25.33 4.62 29.89
CA ALA A 237 -24.07 4.27 30.57
C ALA A 237 -24.14 2.76 30.93
N CYS A 238 -22.97 2.12 31.03
CA CYS A 238 -22.57 0.96 31.86
C CYS A 238 -23.15 -0.48 31.70
N SER A 239 -22.22 -1.39 31.34
CA SER A 239 -21.66 -2.55 32.11
C SER A 239 -22.56 -3.68 32.63
N THR A 240 -22.13 -4.94 32.40
CA THR A 240 -21.85 -5.91 33.50
C THR A 240 -21.08 -7.17 33.05
N HIS A 241 -20.28 -7.67 34.01
CA HIS A 241 -19.38 -8.84 34.02
C HIS A 241 -20.03 -10.23 33.89
N ARG A 242 -19.22 -11.25 33.54
CA ARG A 242 -19.14 -12.53 34.27
C ARG A 242 -17.85 -13.33 34.02
N THR A 243 -17.46 -14.09 35.03
CA THR A 243 -16.22 -14.86 35.30
C THR A 243 -16.44 -16.38 35.29
N ILE A 244 -15.33 -17.15 35.49
CA ILE A 244 -15.20 -18.57 35.95
C ILE A 244 -15.08 -19.60 34.80
N SER A 245 -14.21 -20.64 34.75
CA SER A 245 -13.36 -21.40 35.70
C SER A 245 -12.23 -22.13 34.95
N GLY A 246 -11.12 -22.41 35.63
CA GLY A 246 -10.13 -23.41 35.21
C GLY A 246 -10.50 -24.85 35.62
N ASN A 247 -9.79 -25.81 35.04
CA ASN A 247 -9.61 -27.15 35.63
C ASN A 247 -8.25 -27.72 35.19
N ARG A 248 -7.46 -28.15 36.17
CA ARG A 248 -6.27 -29.00 36.02
C ARG A 248 -6.70 -30.46 36.17
N ILE A 249 -6.11 -31.35 35.38
CA ILE A 249 -5.92 -32.76 35.74
C ILE A 249 -4.47 -33.11 35.36
N ASP A 250 -3.71 -33.52 36.37
CA ASP A 250 -2.39 -34.13 36.28
C ASP A 250 -2.53 -35.58 35.83
N ASP A 251 -1.65 -36.06 34.95
CA ASP A 251 -1.20 -37.45 34.99
C ASP A 251 0.19 -37.58 34.34
N ALA A 252 1.11 -38.15 35.11
CA ALA A 252 2.50 -38.35 34.77
C ALA A 252 2.69 -39.63 33.93
N SER A 253 3.56 -39.56 32.93
CA SER A 253 4.12 -40.72 32.24
C SER A 253 5.66 -40.64 32.20
N PRO A 254 6.35 -41.79 32.08
CA PRO A 254 7.77 -41.91 32.39
C PRO A 254 8.67 -41.55 31.20
N SER A 255 9.87 -41.11 31.56
CA SER A 255 11.07 -40.91 30.75
C SER A 255 11.16 -41.74 29.47
N ASN A 256 11.27 -41.07 28.32
CA ASN A 256 11.83 -41.64 27.11
C ASN A 256 12.65 -40.59 26.35
N ASN A 257 13.94 -40.88 26.18
CA ASN A 257 14.94 -40.03 25.53
C ASN A 257 14.77 -39.95 23.99
N GLN A 258 13.54 -39.76 23.51
CA GLN A 258 13.20 -39.53 22.10
C GLN A 258 12.47 -38.20 21.88
N GLU A 259 12.12 -37.46 22.94
CA GLU A 259 11.40 -36.20 22.85
C GLU A 259 12.30 -34.99 22.56
N GLU A 260 13.61 -35.01 22.85
CA GLU A 260 14.48 -33.85 22.61
C GLU A 260 14.77 -33.60 21.11
N ASP A 261 14.88 -34.65 20.29
CA ASP A 261 15.09 -34.53 18.84
C ASP A 261 13.78 -34.20 18.09
N GLN A 262 12.63 -34.66 18.61
CA GLN A 262 11.33 -34.28 18.04
C GLN A 262 10.87 -32.88 18.50
N LEU A 263 11.24 -32.41 19.70
CA LEU A 263 10.99 -31.02 20.11
C LEU A 263 11.80 -30.03 19.26
N GLN A 264 13.04 -30.34 18.87
CA GLN A 264 13.84 -29.46 18.00
C GLN A 264 13.33 -29.44 16.55
N SER A 265 12.85 -30.58 16.02
CA SER A 265 12.25 -30.64 14.68
C SER A 265 10.85 -29.99 14.63
N MET A 266 10.04 -30.15 15.68
CA MET A 266 8.76 -29.47 15.82
C MET A 266 8.90 -27.97 16.12
N GLN A 267 9.95 -27.54 16.82
CA GLN A 267 10.29 -26.11 16.97
C GLN A 267 10.77 -25.50 15.64
N GLY A 268 11.50 -26.24 14.81
CA GLY A 268 11.86 -25.81 13.45
C GLY A 268 10.63 -25.68 12.53
N ALA A 269 9.72 -26.66 12.56
CA ALA A 269 8.49 -26.63 11.78
C ALA A 269 7.47 -25.59 12.29
N ALA A 270 7.38 -25.37 13.60
CA ALA A 270 6.58 -24.30 14.18
C ALA A 270 7.19 -22.91 13.93
N ALA A 271 8.52 -22.78 13.95
CA ALA A 271 9.21 -21.54 13.55
C ALA A 271 9.04 -21.23 12.06
N LEU A 272 9.04 -22.25 11.19
CA LEU A 272 8.74 -22.12 9.76
C LEU A 272 7.25 -21.83 9.49
N ALA A 273 6.32 -22.40 10.27
CA ALA A 273 4.90 -22.09 10.19
C ALA A 273 4.56 -20.68 10.71
N MET A 274 5.35 -20.13 11.64
CA MET A 274 5.27 -18.72 12.09
C MET A 274 5.93 -17.73 11.12
N GLN A 275 6.58 -18.19 10.04
CA GLN A 275 7.36 -17.35 9.12
C GLN A 275 6.63 -16.94 7.85
N HIS A 276 5.43 -17.44 7.57
CA HIS A 276 4.75 -17.15 6.31
C HIS A 276 3.89 -15.88 6.43
N TRP A 277 4.54 -14.72 6.35
CA TRP A 277 3.83 -13.49 5.99
C TRP A 277 3.50 -13.52 4.48
N CYS A 278 2.52 -12.73 4.05
CA CYS A 278 2.19 -12.57 2.64
C CYS A 278 1.94 -11.09 2.33
N PRO A 279 2.25 -10.61 1.11
CA PRO A 279 2.14 -9.18 0.79
C PRO A 279 0.77 -8.58 1.11
N MET A 280 -0.31 -9.32 0.81
CA MET A 280 -1.70 -8.94 1.07
C MET A 280 -2.07 -8.67 2.54
N THR A 281 -1.24 -9.10 3.49
CA THR A 281 -1.45 -8.87 4.93
C THR A 281 -0.24 -8.21 5.60
N THR A 282 0.64 -7.60 4.79
CA THR A 282 1.87 -6.96 5.24
C THR A 282 1.81 -5.46 4.99
N ALA A 283 2.26 -4.69 5.97
CA ALA A 283 2.45 -3.25 5.84
C ALA A 283 3.91 -2.85 6.06
N LEU A 284 4.43 -2.00 5.17
CA LEU A 284 5.74 -1.36 5.30
C LEU A 284 5.59 -0.03 6.04
N VAL A 285 6.18 0.06 7.23
CA VAL A 285 6.11 1.23 8.11
C VAL A 285 7.45 1.95 8.15
N ILE A 286 7.46 3.19 7.64
CA ILE A 286 8.64 4.05 7.57
C ILE A 286 8.55 5.13 8.65
N LEU A 287 9.51 5.12 9.58
CA LEU A 287 9.53 6.00 10.74
C LEU A 287 10.58 7.11 10.59
N ASP A 288 10.17 8.35 10.78
CA ASP A 288 11.03 9.53 10.97
C ASP A 288 11.99 9.87 9.82
N VAL A 289 11.72 9.33 8.63
CA VAL A 289 12.45 9.68 7.40
C VAL A 289 11.84 10.95 6.83
N GLN A 290 12.12 12.08 7.48
CA GLN A 290 11.64 13.41 7.09
C GLN A 290 12.79 14.41 7.09
N ASN A 291 12.63 15.49 6.33
CA ASN A 291 13.66 16.53 6.16
C ASN A 291 14.20 17.06 7.49
N TYR A 292 13.38 17.10 8.55
CA TYR A 292 13.82 17.52 9.86
C TYR A 292 14.94 16.66 10.46
N PHE A 293 14.94 15.34 10.22
CA PHE A 293 15.96 14.42 10.77
C PHE A 293 17.00 14.01 9.74
N VAL A 294 16.67 14.08 8.45
CA VAL A 294 17.55 13.69 7.33
C VAL A 294 18.51 14.82 6.94
N LEU A 295 18.14 16.09 7.12
CA LEU A 295 18.99 17.22 6.75
C LEU A 295 19.77 17.77 7.95
N ARG A 296 21.03 18.12 7.71
CA ARG A 296 21.94 18.71 8.72
C ARG A 296 21.40 20.01 9.32
N HIS A 297 20.72 20.81 8.50
CA HIS A 297 20.08 22.08 8.90
C HIS A 297 18.73 21.91 9.63
N GLY A 298 18.29 20.67 9.85
CA GLY A 298 17.07 20.36 10.59
C GLY A 298 17.32 20.24 12.10
N TYR A 299 17.36 19.01 12.58
CA TYR A 299 17.58 18.70 14.00
C TYR A 299 19.03 18.95 14.45
N GLY A 300 20.02 18.63 13.61
CA GLY A 300 21.45 18.75 13.95
C GLY A 300 21.87 20.18 14.31
N GLU A 301 21.51 21.17 13.47
CA GLU A 301 21.87 22.58 13.69
C GLU A 301 21.38 23.15 15.02
N LYS A 302 20.20 22.72 15.51
CA LYS A 302 19.62 23.19 16.78
C LYS A 302 20.31 22.62 18.02
N HIS A 303 20.97 21.47 17.91
CA HIS A 303 21.69 20.84 19.03
C HIS A 303 23.16 21.26 19.08
N VAL A 304 23.81 21.47 17.93
CA VAL A 304 25.16 22.07 17.87
C VAL A 304 25.18 23.46 18.52
N ALA A 305 24.12 24.25 18.36
CA ALA A 305 24.01 25.57 18.98
C ALA A 305 23.89 25.55 20.53
N LYS A 306 23.45 24.45 21.14
CA LYS A 306 23.33 24.33 22.61
C LYS A 306 24.62 23.85 23.29
N ASP A 307 25.42 23.02 22.61
CA ASP A 307 26.67 22.53 23.16
C ASP A 307 27.75 23.63 23.25
N HIS A 308 27.59 24.73 22.51
CA HIS A 308 28.48 25.90 22.54
C HIS A 308 28.15 26.94 23.64
N GLU A 309 27.10 26.75 24.46
CA GLU A 309 26.79 27.64 25.60
C GLU A 309 27.41 27.19 26.94
N VAL A 310 28.35 26.24 26.94
CA VAL A 310 29.18 25.94 28.12
C VAL A 310 30.32 26.96 28.21
N ARG A 311 30.32 27.76 29.29
CA ARG A 311 31.30 28.81 29.62
C ARG A 311 32.74 28.44 29.23
N PRO A 312 33.54 29.37 28.66
CA PRO A 312 34.95 29.11 28.40
C PRO A 312 35.71 29.07 29.73
N THR A 313 36.10 27.88 30.14
CA THR A 313 37.19 27.70 31.12
C THR A 313 38.32 26.97 30.44
N ASP A 314 39.42 27.70 30.27
CA ASP A 314 40.80 27.27 29.98
C ASP A 314 41.29 27.37 28.50
N PRO A 315 42.28 28.22 28.15
CA PRO A 315 42.71 28.48 26.77
C PRO A 315 43.69 27.45 26.18
N THR A 316 43.90 26.29 26.80
CA THR A 316 45.01 25.39 26.44
C THR A 316 44.61 23.98 26.01
N GLN A 317 43.44 23.77 25.39
CA GLN A 317 43.12 22.49 24.74
C GLN A 317 42.64 22.65 23.29
N PRO A 318 43.11 21.79 22.36
CA PRO A 318 42.70 21.87 20.97
C PRO A 318 41.23 21.46 20.82
N GLU A 319 40.41 22.36 20.28
CA GLU A 319 39.04 22.12 19.84
C GLU A 319 39.00 21.03 18.76
N ARG A 320 38.84 19.77 19.17
CA ARG A 320 38.50 18.65 18.29
C ARG A 320 37.56 17.74 19.07
N HIS A 321 36.54 17.18 18.41
CA HIS A 321 35.74 15.98 18.76
C HIS A 321 34.20 16.10 18.63
N SER A 322 33.57 17.24 18.33
CA SER A 322 32.10 17.28 18.08
C SER A 322 31.69 17.09 16.61
N ASN A 323 32.49 17.57 15.65
CA ASN A 323 32.08 17.63 14.23
C ASN A 323 32.14 16.30 13.46
N THR A 324 32.85 15.27 13.95
CA THR A 324 33.09 14.03 13.20
C THR A 324 31.96 13.00 13.30
N VAL A 325 31.24 12.96 14.43
CA VAL A 325 30.15 12.00 14.67
C VAL A 325 28.91 12.35 13.85
N ASP A 326 28.63 13.64 13.70
CA ASP A 326 27.49 14.16 12.94
C ASP A 326 27.67 13.93 11.43
N LEU A 327 28.90 14.07 10.91
CA LEU A 327 29.22 13.79 9.51
C LEU A 327 28.95 12.33 9.12
N GLY A 328 29.32 11.38 9.98
CA GLY A 328 29.11 9.95 9.71
C GLY A 328 27.63 9.53 9.72
N PHE A 329 26.78 10.21 10.49
CA PHE A 329 25.34 9.94 10.48
C PHE A 329 24.70 10.36 9.15
N TYR A 330 24.87 11.62 8.74
CA TYR A 330 24.26 12.11 7.50
C TYR A 330 24.83 11.42 6.25
N ASP A 331 26.13 11.07 6.27
CA ASP A 331 26.74 10.26 5.21
C ASP A 331 26.05 8.88 5.09
N ARG A 332 25.77 8.22 6.22
CA ARG A 332 24.98 6.97 6.21
C ARG A 332 23.53 7.19 5.80
N VAL A 333 22.93 8.33 6.10
CA VAL A 333 21.57 8.65 5.64
C VAL A 333 21.56 8.70 4.10
N ASP A 334 22.48 9.44 3.50
CA ASP A 334 22.51 9.67 2.05
C ASP A 334 22.97 8.45 1.24
N ASN A 335 23.93 7.69 1.77
CA ASN A 335 24.60 6.60 1.06
C ASN A 335 24.11 5.19 1.43
N VAL A 336 23.37 5.03 2.54
CA VAL A 336 22.86 3.72 2.98
C VAL A 336 21.35 3.76 3.17
N LEU A 337 20.86 4.54 4.14
CA LEU A 337 19.45 4.52 4.55
C LEU A 337 18.50 4.86 3.39
N ILE A 338 18.71 6.01 2.73
CA ILE A 338 17.81 6.46 1.66
C ILE A 338 17.86 5.51 0.46
N PRO A 339 19.03 5.12 -0.10
CA PRO A 339 19.09 4.11 -1.16
C PRO A 339 18.37 2.81 -0.81
N THR A 340 18.60 2.27 0.40
CA THR A 340 17.92 1.04 0.83
C THR A 340 16.41 1.20 0.89
N ILE A 341 15.91 2.33 1.41
CA ILE A 341 14.47 2.62 1.40
C ILE A 341 13.93 2.70 -0.03
N GLN A 342 14.69 3.29 -0.97
CA GLN A 342 14.29 3.36 -2.38
C GLN A 342 14.12 1.96 -2.99
N ASP A 343 15.09 1.07 -2.77
CA ASP A 343 15.05 -0.31 -3.29
C ASP A 343 13.86 -1.10 -2.70
N VAL A 344 13.67 -1.02 -1.38
CA VAL A 344 12.56 -1.69 -0.68
C VAL A 344 11.22 -1.11 -1.13
N LEU A 345 11.07 0.21 -1.25
CA LEU A 345 9.84 0.86 -1.73
C LEU A 345 9.52 0.45 -3.16
N LEU A 346 10.50 0.39 -4.06
CA LEU A 346 10.29 0.00 -5.44
C LEU A 346 9.74 -1.43 -5.52
N ALA A 347 10.34 -2.37 -4.79
CA ALA A 347 9.87 -3.75 -4.73
C ALA A 347 8.48 -3.85 -4.08
N SER A 348 8.26 -3.07 -3.01
CA SER A 348 7.00 -3.08 -2.26
C SER A 348 5.83 -2.55 -3.09
N ARG A 349 6.02 -1.44 -3.81
CA ARG A 349 5.00 -0.86 -4.69
C ARG A 349 4.72 -1.72 -5.92
N ALA A 350 5.71 -2.49 -6.38
CA ALA A 350 5.52 -3.43 -7.49
C ALA A 350 4.74 -4.69 -7.08
N THR A 351 4.60 -4.96 -5.77
CA THR A 351 3.91 -6.14 -5.25
C THR A 351 2.48 -5.77 -4.88
N GLU A 352 1.50 -6.50 -5.43
CA GLU A 352 0.09 -6.24 -5.14
C GLU A 352 -0.25 -6.52 -3.67
N GLY A 353 -1.02 -5.59 -3.08
CA GLY A 353 -1.61 -5.76 -1.75
C GLY A 353 -0.72 -5.40 -0.56
N MET A 354 0.52 -4.94 -0.79
CA MET A 354 1.37 -4.46 0.30
C MET A 354 1.06 -3.00 0.62
N GLU A 355 0.75 -2.72 1.87
CA GLU A 355 0.40 -1.38 2.34
C GLU A 355 1.65 -0.58 2.70
N ILE A 356 1.72 0.70 2.36
CA ILE A 356 2.87 1.57 2.67
C ILE A 356 2.42 2.70 3.59
N VAL A 357 3.06 2.80 4.75
CA VAL A 357 2.71 3.76 5.80
C VAL A 357 3.94 4.55 6.24
N TYR A 358 3.87 5.88 6.15
CA TYR A 358 4.85 6.80 6.70
C TYR A 358 4.32 7.35 8.02
N SER A 359 5.16 7.37 9.04
CA SER A 359 4.86 8.09 10.28
C SER A 359 5.87 9.23 10.46
N VAL A 360 5.37 10.46 10.41
CA VAL A 360 6.16 11.70 10.42
C VAL A 360 5.91 12.48 11.72
N VAL A 361 6.97 13.05 12.32
CA VAL A 361 6.82 13.94 13.47
C VAL A 361 6.36 15.30 12.99
N GLU A 362 5.14 15.67 13.36
CA GLU A 362 4.51 16.93 13.00
C GLU A 362 3.64 17.43 14.15
N SER A 363 3.76 18.71 14.49
CA SER A 363 2.97 19.33 15.56
C SER A 363 1.58 19.67 15.03
N ALA A 364 0.53 19.35 15.78
CA ALA A 364 -0.84 19.70 15.43
C ALA A 364 -1.13 21.19 15.68
N THR A 365 -0.46 21.80 16.67
CA THR A 365 -0.58 23.24 16.95
C THR A 365 0.68 24.00 16.53
N ARG A 366 0.52 25.29 16.23
CA ARG A 366 1.61 26.16 15.77
C ARG A 366 2.76 26.26 16.77
N ASP A 367 2.46 26.24 18.06
CA ASP A 367 3.41 26.30 19.17
C ASP A 367 3.86 24.91 19.66
N GLY A 368 3.26 23.85 19.13
CA GLY A 368 3.54 22.47 19.49
C GLY A 368 3.26 22.17 20.97
N ARG A 369 2.25 22.83 21.57
CA ARG A 369 1.89 22.65 22.99
C ARG A 369 1.33 21.27 23.30
N GLU A 370 0.78 20.59 22.31
CA GLU A 370 0.22 19.24 22.35
C GLU A 370 1.28 18.14 22.27
N ARG A 371 2.51 18.48 21.87
CA ARG A 371 3.61 17.51 21.77
C ARG A 371 3.81 16.76 23.09
N SER A 372 4.21 15.50 22.96
CA SER A 372 4.60 14.67 24.11
C SER A 372 5.70 15.34 24.94
N ARG A 373 5.75 14.98 26.24
CA ARG A 373 6.81 15.46 27.14
C ARG A 373 8.21 15.09 26.63
N ALA A 374 8.35 13.91 26.03
CA ALA A 374 9.62 13.46 25.43
C ALA A 374 10.07 14.42 24.30
N HIS A 375 9.19 14.74 23.35
CA HIS A 375 9.49 15.71 22.28
C HIS A 375 9.77 17.12 22.83
N LYS A 376 9.07 17.53 23.89
CA LYS A 376 9.34 18.82 24.56
C LYS A 376 10.73 18.87 25.19
N HIS A 377 11.10 17.84 25.95
CA HIS A 377 12.43 17.75 26.58
C HIS A 377 13.56 17.65 25.56
N ALA A 378 13.36 16.91 24.46
CA ALA A 378 14.33 16.81 23.39
C ALA A 378 14.38 18.05 22.47
N GLY A 379 13.50 19.05 22.68
CA GLY A 379 13.42 20.23 21.82
C GLY A 379 12.91 19.94 20.40
N ILE A 380 12.28 18.79 20.16
CA ILE A 380 11.77 18.39 18.86
C ILE A 380 10.44 19.10 18.61
N HIS A 381 10.49 20.18 17.83
CA HIS A 381 9.32 20.89 17.35
C HIS A 381 9.36 21.01 15.83
N VAL A 382 8.46 20.29 15.17
CA VAL A 382 8.27 20.33 13.72
C VAL A 382 6.93 21.02 13.45
N PRO A 383 6.93 22.22 12.86
CA PRO A 383 5.69 22.95 12.58
C PRO A 383 4.78 22.21 11.61
N ARG A 384 3.47 22.34 11.80
CA ARG A 384 2.45 21.82 10.89
C ARG A 384 2.67 22.34 9.46
N HIS A 385 2.63 21.45 8.48
CA HIS A 385 2.86 21.70 7.05
C HIS A 385 4.22 22.35 6.74
N GLY A 386 5.17 22.29 7.68
CA GLY A 386 6.50 22.84 7.50
C GLY A 386 7.38 21.95 6.63
N PHE A 387 8.41 22.54 6.03
CA PHE A 387 9.40 21.81 5.23
C PHE A 387 10.02 20.62 5.98
N GLY A 388 10.21 20.75 7.31
CA GLY A 388 10.75 19.68 8.14
C GLY A 388 9.83 18.45 8.29
N ALA A 389 8.51 18.62 8.16
CA ALA A 389 7.55 17.51 8.22
C ALA A 389 7.48 16.71 6.91
N GLN A 390 8.00 17.28 5.81
CA GLN A 390 7.99 16.63 4.51
C GLN A 390 9.03 15.51 4.45
N VAL A 391 8.64 14.40 3.83
CA VAL A 391 9.53 13.29 3.48
C VAL A 391 10.47 13.74 2.32
N PRO A 392 11.75 13.33 2.31
CA PRO A 392 12.66 13.71 1.23
C PRO A 392 12.16 13.24 -0.14
N LYS A 393 12.30 14.08 -1.17
CA LYS A 393 11.83 13.80 -2.54
C LYS A 393 12.26 12.44 -3.10
N ARG A 394 13.43 11.95 -2.70
CA ARG A 394 14.00 10.66 -3.15
C ARG A 394 13.15 9.45 -2.73
N VAL A 395 12.41 9.57 -1.64
CA VAL A 395 11.57 8.53 -1.03
C VAL A 395 10.19 9.08 -0.68
N ALA A 396 9.70 10.02 -1.49
CA ALA A 396 8.43 10.68 -1.22
C ALA A 396 7.27 9.65 -1.25
N PRO A 397 6.26 9.84 -0.38
CA PRO A 397 5.00 9.12 -0.47
C PRO A 397 4.35 9.35 -1.84
N ASP A 398 3.68 8.33 -2.36
CA ASP A 398 2.77 8.46 -3.49
C ASP A 398 1.41 8.96 -2.99
N ASP A 399 1.00 10.15 -3.43
CA ASP A 399 -0.25 10.79 -3.00
C ASP A 399 -1.51 9.96 -3.34
N GLY A 400 -1.42 9.01 -4.28
CA GLY A 400 -2.54 8.16 -4.69
C GLY A 400 -2.72 6.88 -3.85
N CYS A 401 -1.66 6.40 -3.19
CA CYS A 401 -1.61 5.03 -2.66
C CYS A 401 -1.04 4.94 -1.23
N ASP A 402 -0.10 5.81 -0.85
CA ASP A 402 0.61 5.69 0.42
C ASP A 402 -0.08 6.43 1.57
N ILE A 403 0.00 5.88 2.78
CA ILE A 403 -0.61 6.45 3.99
C ILE A 403 0.43 7.28 4.73
N VAL A 404 0.12 8.55 5.05
CA VAL A 404 1.01 9.41 5.85
C VAL A 404 0.33 9.80 7.17
N LEU A 405 0.93 9.41 8.29
CA LEU A 405 0.41 9.61 9.64
C LEU A 405 1.28 10.61 10.42
N PRO A 406 0.82 11.85 10.63
CA PRO A 406 1.52 12.80 11.48
C PRO A 406 1.38 12.42 12.97
N ARG A 407 2.49 12.43 13.71
CA ARG A 407 2.55 12.08 15.13
C ARG A 407 3.19 13.15 16.00
N THR A 408 2.65 13.30 17.21
CA THR A 408 3.09 14.30 18.21
C THR A 408 3.82 13.67 19.42
N GLY A 409 3.95 12.34 19.46
CA GLY A 409 4.66 11.56 20.49
C GLY A 409 5.55 10.49 19.88
N VAL A 410 6.38 9.82 20.68
CA VAL A 410 7.46 8.91 20.24
C VAL A 410 6.96 7.63 19.58
N ASP A 411 6.02 6.93 20.23
CA ASP A 411 5.44 5.69 19.70
C ASP A 411 4.35 6.00 18.67
N ALA A 412 4.50 5.47 17.46
CA ALA A 412 3.55 5.64 16.36
C ALA A 412 2.16 5.08 16.70
N PHE A 413 2.07 3.96 17.42
CA PHE A 413 0.80 3.34 17.79
C PHE A 413 0.04 4.12 18.88
N ALA A 414 0.77 4.80 19.76
CA ALA A 414 0.16 5.58 20.83
C ALA A 414 -0.20 7.01 20.38
N ALA A 415 0.55 7.55 19.42
CA ALA A 415 0.41 8.94 18.97
C ALA A 415 -0.39 9.10 17.66
N THR A 416 -0.85 8.01 17.04
CA THR A 416 -1.63 8.02 15.79
C THR A 416 -2.74 6.97 15.79
N ASN A 417 -3.53 6.91 14.71
CA ASN A 417 -4.52 5.87 14.44
C ASN A 417 -3.95 4.66 13.68
N LEU A 418 -2.63 4.44 13.69
CA LEU A 418 -1.96 3.34 12.96
C LEU A 418 -2.63 1.98 13.20
N ASP A 419 -2.85 1.60 14.46
CA ASP A 419 -3.46 0.31 14.82
C ASP A 419 -4.84 0.10 14.22
N TYR A 420 -5.66 1.16 14.23
CA TYR A 420 -7.00 1.12 13.69
C TYR A 420 -6.95 0.88 12.17
N ILE A 421 -6.05 1.58 11.48
CA ILE A 421 -5.85 1.44 10.04
C ILE A 421 -5.36 0.02 9.73
N LEU A 422 -4.28 -0.43 10.36
CA LEU A 422 -3.68 -1.75 10.09
C LEU A 422 -4.68 -2.89 10.34
N ARG A 423 -5.48 -2.84 11.41
CA ARG A 423 -6.51 -3.86 11.66
C ARG A 423 -7.62 -3.86 10.61
N ASN A 424 -8.07 -2.70 10.15
CA ASN A 424 -9.11 -2.62 9.12
C ASN A 424 -8.59 -3.03 7.73
N LEU A 425 -7.29 -2.86 7.48
CA LEU A 425 -6.60 -3.38 6.30
C LEU A 425 -6.25 -4.87 6.43
N MET A 426 -6.64 -5.54 7.53
CA MET A 426 -6.34 -6.95 7.80
C MET A 426 -4.82 -7.25 7.80
N VAL A 427 -4.01 -6.25 8.14
CA VAL A 427 -2.56 -6.41 8.27
C VAL A 427 -2.27 -7.25 9.51
N SER A 428 -1.47 -8.30 9.34
CA SER A 428 -1.00 -9.19 10.40
C SER A 428 0.52 -9.12 10.59
N HIS A 429 1.23 -8.58 9.61
CA HIS A 429 2.69 -8.47 9.59
C HIS A 429 3.14 -7.04 9.26
N ILE A 430 4.13 -6.54 10.00
CA ILE A 430 4.65 -5.18 9.83
C ILE A 430 6.15 -5.23 9.57
N VAL A 431 6.57 -4.58 8.49
CA VAL A 431 7.98 -4.38 8.15
C VAL A 431 8.37 -2.96 8.55
N VAL A 432 9.33 -2.82 9.47
CA VAL A 432 9.70 -1.52 10.04
C VAL A 432 11.07 -1.08 9.55
N MET A 433 11.17 0.18 9.12
CA MET A 433 12.43 0.84 8.77
C MET A 433 12.39 2.34 9.04
N GLY A 434 13.57 2.97 9.07
CA GLY A 434 13.72 4.41 9.21
C GLY A 434 14.71 4.83 10.30
N ILE A 435 14.52 6.04 10.81
CA ILE A 435 15.38 6.65 11.81
C ILE A 435 14.74 6.44 13.19
N SER A 436 15.49 5.87 14.14
CA SER A 436 15.00 5.77 15.52
C SER A 436 15.28 7.07 16.28
N VAL A 437 14.27 7.93 16.33
CA VAL A 437 14.27 9.20 17.07
C VAL A 437 13.74 8.96 18.48
N LEU A 438 14.60 9.10 19.48
CA LEU A 438 14.30 8.82 20.89
C LEU A 438 13.80 7.38 21.15
N GLY A 439 14.20 6.42 20.32
CA GLY A 439 13.73 5.03 20.44
C GLY A 439 12.37 4.77 19.77
N SER A 440 11.98 5.59 18.79
CA SER A 440 10.68 5.46 18.11
C SER A 440 10.49 4.10 17.43
N VAL A 441 11.53 3.57 16.79
CA VAL A 441 11.49 2.24 16.16
C VAL A 441 11.34 1.16 17.22
N GLU A 442 12.14 1.21 18.29
CA GLU A 442 12.07 0.25 19.38
C GLU A 442 10.69 0.23 20.06
N ALA A 443 10.12 1.41 20.32
CA ALA A 443 8.78 1.54 20.88
C ALA A 443 7.71 0.99 19.92
N CYS A 444 7.81 1.32 18.62
CA CYS A 444 6.89 0.82 17.61
C CYS A 444 6.94 -0.71 17.50
N VAL A 445 8.14 -1.30 17.44
CA VAL A 445 8.35 -2.75 17.37
C VAL A 445 7.78 -3.44 18.62
N GLN A 446 8.09 -2.92 19.82
CA GLN A 446 7.58 -3.48 21.06
C GLN A 446 6.04 -3.44 21.11
N THR A 447 5.43 -2.30 20.81
CA THR A 447 3.97 -2.14 20.82
C THR A 447 3.30 -3.00 19.72
N ALA A 448 3.92 -3.16 18.55
CA ALA A 448 3.43 -4.05 17.50
C ALA A 448 3.39 -5.51 17.96
N LEU A 449 4.48 -6.00 18.56
CA LEU A 449 4.54 -7.36 19.11
C LEU A 449 3.48 -7.57 20.21
N ASP A 450 3.36 -6.62 21.13
CA ASP A 450 2.38 -6.70 22.24
C ASP A 450 0.93 -6.66 21.73
N ARG A 451 0.68 -6.08 20.55
CA ARG A 451 -0.63 -6.07 19.88
C ARG A 451 -0.87 -7.27 18.97
N GLY A 452 0.08 -8.20 18.88
CA GLY A 452 -0.06 -9.46 18.15
C GLY A 452 0.38 -9.41 16.68
N TYR A 453 1.05 -8.33 16.24
CA TYR A 453 1.62 -8.28 14.90
C TYR A 453 2.90 -9.11 14.83
N GLN A 454 3.10 -9.80 13.71
CA GLN A 454 4.43 -10.28 13.33
C GLN A 454 5.26 -9.07 12.88
N VAL A 455 6.55 -9.02 13.23
CA VAL A 455 7.40 -7.87 12.90
C VAL A 455 8.67 -8.30 12.19
N THR A 456 8.98 -7.62 11.10
CA THR A 456 10.27 -7.68 10.42
C THR A 456 10.95 -6.31 10.49
N VAL A 457 12.27 -6.29 10.74
CA VAL A 457 13.09 -5.07 10.69
C VAL A 457 14.13 -5.22 9.60
N VAL A 458 14.22 -4.24 8.70
CA VAL A 458 15.25 -4.18 7.65
C VAL A 458 16.51 -3.55 8.24
N LYS A 459 17.56 -4.35 8.41
CA LYS A 459 18.73 -3.96 9.23
C LYS A 459 19.52 -2.77 8.66
N GLU A 460 19.69 -2.68 7.34
CA GLU A 460 20.41 -1.59 6.69
C GLU A 460 19.62 -0.28 6.73
N ALA A 461 18.29 -0.40 6.76
CA ALA A 461 17.38 0.72 6.82
C ALA A 461 16.95 1.08 8.25
N LEU A 462 17.69 0.64 9.28
CA LEU A 462 17.51 1.07 10.66
C LEU A 462 18.67 1.98 11.09
N LEU A 463 18.39 3.23 11.46
CA LEU A 463 19.42 4.17 11.88
C LEU A 463 19.02 4.91 13.17
N PRO A 464 19.69 4.68 14.32
CA PRO A 464 19.52 5.51 15.51
C PRO A 464 19.98 6.95 15.23
N LEU A 465 19.20 7.94 15.68
CA LEU A 465 19.55 9.36 15.54
C LEU A 465 20.89 9.68 16.25
N ALA A 466 21.71 10.55 15.64
CA ALA A 466 23.05 10.92 16.08
C ALA A 466 23.13 11.27 17.59
N GLY A 467 24.22 10.83 18.25
CA GLY A 467 24.43 10.92 19.71
C GLY A 467 24.50 9.57 20.43
N VAL A 468 24.32 8.46 19.70
CA VAL A 468 24.32 7.10 20.25
C VAL A 468 25.38 6.27 19.54
N SER A 469 26.40 5.82 20.29
CA SER A 469 27.54 5.04 19.78
C SER A 469 27.11 3.79 18.99
N GLY A 470 27.85 3.45 17.93
CA GLY A 470 27.55 2.33 17.01
C GLY A 470 27.38 0.95 17.68
N CYS A 471 27.91 0.74 18.90
CA CYS A 471 27.66 -0.46 19.70
C CYS A 471 26.17 -0.69 20.04
N LYS A 472 25.32 0.36 20.05
CA LYS A 472 23.90 0.16 20.35
C LYS A 472 23.12 -0.50 19.21
N MET A 473 23.46 -0.25 17.94
CA MET A 473 22.71 -0.79 16.80
C MET A 473 22.71 -2.33 16.79
N VAL A 474 23.87 -2.96 16.98
CA VAL A 474 23.99 -4.42 17.07
C VAL A 474 23.20 -4.94 18.27
N SER A 475 23.33 -4.29 19.44
CA SER A 475 22.57 -4.69 20.63
C SER A 475 21.06 -4.53 20.49
N THR A 476 20.60 -3.53 19.71
CA THR A 476 19.18 -3.31 19.41
C THR A 476 18.65 -4.42 18.50
N LEU A 477 19.38 -4.75 17.43
CA LEU A 477 19.01 -5.83 16.51
C LEU A 477 19.00 -7.19 17.20
N ASP A 478 20.01 -7.48 18.03
CA ASP A 478 20.04 -8.69 18.86
C ASP A 478 18.85 -8.71 19.84
N GLY A 479 18.51 -7.55 20.41
CA GLY A 479 17.35 -7.38 21.28
C GLY A 479 16.02 -7.60 20.56
N PHE A 480 15.92 -7.27 19.27
CA PHE A 480 14.75 -7.56 18.44
C PHE A 480 14.66 -9.05 18.13
N ALA A 481 15.75 -9.68 17.69
CA ALA A 481 15.78 -11.11 17.39
C ALA A 481 15.37 -11.96 18.61
N LYS A 482 15.84 -11.61 19.81
CA LYS A 482 15.46 -12.28 21.07
C LYS A 482 13.99 -12.15 21.43
N ARG A 483 13.27 -11.16 20.88
CA ARG A 483 11.83 -10.94 21.08
C ARG A 483 10.96 -11.54 19.97
N GLY A 484 11.55 -12.31 19.05
CA GLY A 484 10.82 -12.96 17.95
C GLY A 484 10.63 -12.08 16.71
N VAL A 485 11.34 -10.94 16.63
CA VAL A 485 11.34 -10.09 15.43
C VAL A 485 12.25 -10.71 14.36
N GLN A 486 11.79 -10.75 13.12
CA GLN A 486 12.65 -11.14 11.99
C GLN A 486 13.58 -9.98 11.63
N VAL A 487 14.89 -10.18 11.69
CA VAL A 487 15.88 -9.19 11.24
C VAL A 487 16.41 -9.64 9.89
N LEU A 488 16.04 -8.94 8.81
CA LEU A 488 16.41 -9.28 7.44
C LEU A 488 17.33 -8.22 6.84
N THR A 489 18.15 -8.63 5.86
CA THR A 489 18.76 -7.66 4.95
C THR A 489 17.69 -7.12 4.00
N ALA A 490 17.93 -5.93 3.43
CA ALA A 490 17.06 -5.43 2.37
C ALA A 490 17.00 -6.37 1.16
N ALA A 491 18.13 -6.98 0.78
CA ALA A 491 18.19 -7.96 -0.30
C ALA A 491 17.33 -9.19 0.01
N ASP A 492 17.49 -9.80 1.19
CA ASP A 492 16.70 -10.98 1.59
C ASP A 492 15.21 -10.65 1.67
N PHE A 493 14.85 -9.44 2.10
CA PHE A 493 13.46 -8.99 2.13
C PHE A 493 12.89 -8.88 0.71
N VAL A 494 13.62 -8.22 -0.19
CA VAL A 494 13.21 -8.05 -1.60
C VAL A 494 13.13 -9.40 -2.32
N ASP A 495 14.11 -10.29 -2.13
CA ASP A 495 14.11 -11.63 -2.72
C ASP A 495 12.91 -12.45 -2.24
N LYS A 496 12.59 -12.40 -0.93
CA LYS A 496 11.39 -13.04 -0.38
C LYS A 496 10.12 -12.41 -0.95
N LEU A 497 10.08 -11.10 -1.08
CA LEU A 497 8.92 -10.41 -1.63
C LEU A 497 8.67 -10.81 -3.10
N GLN A 498 9.73 -10.87 -3.91
CA GLN A 498 9.66 -11.31 -5.30
C GLN A 498 9.24 -12.76 -5.45
N SER A 499 9.48 -13.62 -4.46
CA SER A 499 8.98 -15.00 -4.49
C SER A 499 7.44 -15.11 -4.43
N PHE A 500 6.75 -14.02 -4.09
CA PHE A 500 5.28 -13.93 -4.08
C PHE A 500 4.68 -13.29 -5.34
N ALA A 501 5.49 -12.63 -6.17
CA ALA A 501 5.09 -11.98 -7.42
C ALA A 501 5.17 -12.98 -8.59
#